data_AF-A0A1D3L1L9-F1
#
_entry.id   AF-A0A1D3L1L9-F1
#
_cell.length_a   1.000
_cell.length_b   1.000
_cell.length_c   1.000
_cell.angle_alpha   90.00
_cell.angle_beta   90.00
_cell.angle_gamma   90.00
#
_symmetry.space_group_name_H-M   'P 1'
#
loop_
_entity.id
_entity.type
_entity.pdbx_description
1 polymer ?
#
loop_
_entity_poly.entity_id
_entity_poly.type
_entity_poly.pdbx_seq_one_letter_code
_entity_poly.pdbx_strand_id
1 'polypeptide(L)'
;MKTWIVRAVDWGNIQRSPTFQAVFNYFFSGSKNLPTPVVFDSAGTHVNDIIMNCTPVTKQLDIIDAAMYYDIIKGKNECLAEDFLDKWHGTCEEQIPDKEKSGITQLYSEIKNDVHLMQMGFRNEALLDAGIPEQYLPGMRVPFRHDKNLKLILPIEENIAHDIGGYYKTSEEEQPLTKIYGQLVGIKPLKDELTGGLETARKQVKYFMKTREKAAEELIKLVKN
;
A
#
# COMPACT_ATOMS: atom_id res chain seq x y z
N MET A 1 1.97 20.50 23.09
CA MET A 1 3.07 20.24 22.14
C MET A 1 2.43 19.64 20.90
N LYS A 2 2.69 20.18 19.70
CA LYS A 2 2.07 19.69 18.45
C LYS A 2 2.80 18.41 18.02
N THR A 3 2.05 17.34 17.74
CA THR A 3 2.57 16.07 17.23
C THR A 3 2.38 16.07 15.72
N TRP A 4 3.44 15.82 14.96
CA TRP A 4 3.39 15.80 13.50
C TRP A 4 3.19 14.38 12.95
N ILE A 5 2.54 14.27 11.79
CA ILE A 5 2.32 13.00 11.10
C ILE A 5 3.20 12.94 9.85
N VAL A 6 3.93 11.83 9.71
CA VAL A 6 4.61 11.41 8.49
C VAL A 6 3.87 10.18 7.97
N ARG A 7 3.21 10.32 6.82
CA ARG A 7 2.33 9.28 6.27
C ARG A 7 2.91 8.64 5.03
N ALA A 8 3.17 7.33 5.07
CA ALA A 8 3.41 6.59 3.84
C ALA A 8 2.09 6.30 3.13
N VAL A 9 2.08 6.41 1.80
CA VAL A 9 0.88 6.19 1.00
C VAL A 9 1.19 5.27 -0.17
N ASP A 10 0.38 4.23 -0.32
CA ASP A 10 0.36 3.37 -1.51
C ASP A 10 -1.09 3.27 -2.05
N TRP A 11 -1.37 2.32 -2.93
CA TRP A 11 -2.69 2.22 -3.57
C TRP A 11 -3.79 1.75 -2.58
N GLY A 12 -3.57 0.62 -1.90
CA GLY A 12 -4.61 -0.08 -1.11
C GLY A 12 -4.37 -0.16 0.40
N ASN A 13 -3.23 0.33 0.89
CA ASN A 13 -2.77 0.23 2.28
C ASN A 13 -2.77 -1.21 2.82
N ILE A 14 -2.20 -2.14 2.05
CA ILE A 14 -2.15 -3.57 2.42
C ILE A 14 -0.73 -3.98 2.76
N GLN A 15 0.23 -3.75 1.85
CA GLN A 15 1.61 -4.23 2.01
C GLN A 15 2.63 -3.12 2.21
N ARG A 16 2.83 -2.21 1.24
CA ARG A 16 4.02 -1.35 1.19
C ARG A 16 3.96 -0.20 2.20
N SER A 17 2.90 0.61 2.18
CA SER A 17 2.77 1.73 3.12
C SER A 17 2.66 1.26 4.59
N PRO A 18 1.96 0.15 4.93
CA PRO A 18 1.96 -0.34 6.30
C PRO A 18 3.33 -0.94 6.70
N THR A 19 4.04 -1.58 5.78
CA THR A 19 5.42 -2.05 6.07
C THR A 19 6.32 -0.89 6.48
N PHE A 20 6.24 0.25 5.78
CA PHE A 20 6.93 1.47 6.19
C PHE A 20 6.52 1.87 7.61
N GLN A 21 5.22 1.94 7.91
CA GLN A 21 4.73 2.32 9.23
C GLN A 21 5.32 1.45 10.35
N ALA A 22 5.32 0.13 10.17
CA ALA A 22 5.86 -0.83 11.14
C ALA A 22 7.35 -0.60 11.40
N VAL A 23 8.14 -0.55 10.32
CA VAL A 23 9.59 -0.39 10.38
C VAL A 23 9.98 0.92 11.04
N PHE A 24 9.32 2.02 10.69
CA PHE A 24 9.67 3.34 11.21
C PHE A 24 9.19 3.55 12.65
N ASN A 25 7.98 3.09 13.01
CA ASN A 25 7.54 3.15 14.40
C ASN A 25 8.46 2.33 15.32
N TYR A 26 8.89 1.14 14.89
CA TYR A 26 9.86 0.36 15.66
C TYR A 26 11.22 1.05 15.73
N PHE A 27 11.77 1.50 14.60
CA PHE A 27 13.08 2.16 14.54
C PHE A 27 13.16 3.42 15.42
N PHE A 28 12.08 4.19 15.51
CA PHE A 28 12.03 5.41 16.32
C PHE A 28 11.53 5.19 17.75
N SER A 29 11.02 4.00 18.11
CA SER A 29 10.48 3.74 19.45
C SER A 29 11.49 3.93 20.60
N GLY A 30 12.78 3.69 20.33
CA GLY A 30 13.88 3.92 21.27
C GLY A 30 14.63 5.23 21.05
N SER A 31 14.19 6.08 20.11
CA SER A 31 14.97 7.23 19.65
C SER A 31 14.55 8.52 20.34
N LYS A 32 15.55 9.30 20.78
CA LYS A 32 15.38 10.71 21.18
C LYS A 32 15.75 11.68 20.04
N ASN A 33 16.04 11.17 18.85
CA ASN A 33 16.63 11.95 17.76
C ASN A 33 15.61 12.77 16.97
N LEU A 34 14.31 12.60 17.24
CA LEU A 34 13.27 13.43 16.64
C LEU A 34 13.16 14.75 17.43
N PRO A 35 13.37 15.91 16.79
CA PRO A 35 13.33 17.22 17.45
C PRO A 35 11.91 17.62 17.89
N THR A 36 10.89 16.92 17.37
CA THR A 36 9.48 17.07 17.71
C THR A 36 8.82 15.70 17.76
N PRO A 37 7.71 15.52 18.50
CA PRO A 37 6.94 14.28 18.46
C PRO A 37 6.43 14.01 17.04
N VAL A 38 6.82 12.89 16.45
CA VAL A 38 6.35 12.43 15.14
C VAL A 38 5.67 11.08 15.29
N VAL A 39 4.51 10.95 14.65
CA VAL A 39 3.81 9.67 14.47
C VAL A 39 3.99 9.24 13.01
N PHE A 40 4.43 8.00 12.81
CA PHE A 40 4.44 7.38 11.50
C PHE A 40 3.16 6.58 11.31
N ASP A 41 2.43 6.86 10.24
CA ASP A 41 1.25 6.11 9.85
C ASP A 41 1.27 5.76 8.36
N SER A 42 0.22 5.05 7.93
CA SER A 42 0.04 4.65 6.54
C SER A 42 -1.39 4.89 6.10
N ALA A 43 -1.57 5.21 4.82
CA ALA A 43 -2.88 5.19 4.17
C ALA A 43 -2.80 4.70 2.71
N GLY A 44 -3.96 4.57 2.06
CA GLY A 44 -4.08 4.18 0.66
C GLY A 44 -5.06 5.06 -0.10
N THR A 45 -4.72 5.45 -1.33
CA THR A 45 -5.52 6.39 -2.15
C THR A 45 -6.83 5.78 -2.67
N HIS A 46 -6.88 4.46 -2.86
CA HIS A 46 -8.00 3.75 -3.50
C HIS A 46 -8.70 2.75 -2.56
N VAL A 47 -8.52 2.90 -1.25
CA VAL A 47 -9.16 2.02 -0.26
C VAL A 47 -10.69 2.02 -0.39
N ASN A 48 -11.30 3.18 -0.67
CA ASN A 48 -12.74 3.26 -0.84
C ASN A 48 -13.19 2.47 -2.08
N ASP A 49 -12.42 2.48 -3.16
CA ASP A 49 -12.75 1.74 -4.39
C ASP A 49 -12.68 0.23 -4.16
N ILE A 50 -11.72 -0.22 -3.36
CA ILE A 50 -11.65 -1.62 -2.89
C ILE A 50 -12.93 -1.95 -2.10
N ILE A 51 -13.30 -1.13 -1.13
CA ILE A 51 -14.46 -1.38 -0.26
C ILE A 51 -15.75 -1.44 -1.09
N MET A 52 -15.94 -0.49 -2.01
CA MET A 52 -17.15 -0.33 -2.82
C MET A 52 -17.23 -1.24 -4.07
N ASN A 53 -16.20 -2.06 -4.34
CA ASN A 53 -16.07 -2.82 -5.59
C ASN A 53 -15.99 -1.94 -6.86
N CYS A 54 -15.42 -0.75 -6.74
CA CYS A 54 -15.21 0.18 -7.85
C CYS A 54 -13.74 0.20 -8.32
N THR A 55 -12.94 -0.78 -7.89
CA THR A 55 -11.57 -0.97 -8.37
C THR A 55 -11.59 -1.19 -9.89
N PRO A 56 -10.67 -0.58 -10.67
CA PRO A 56 -10.57 -0.82 -12.12
C PRO A 56 -10.51 -2.31 -12.45
N VAL A 57 -11.17 -2.74 -13.51
CA VAL A 57 -11.32 -4.17 -13.86
C VAL A 57 -9.98 -4.85 -14.09
N THR A 58 -9.02 -4.11 -14.67
CA THR A 58 -7.63 -4.58 -14.81
C THR A 58 -7.00 -4.94 -13.47
N LYS A 59 -7.24 -4.14 -12.43
CA LYS A 59 -6.71 -4.40 -11.09
C LYS A 59 -7.53 -5.45 -10.34
N GLN A 60 -8.82 -5.60 -10.65
CA GLN A 60 -9.62 -6.72 -10.16
C GLN A 60 -9.08 -8.06 -10.69
N LEU A 61 -8.70 -8.12 -11.98
CA LEU A 61 -8.07 -9.30 -12.57
C LEU A 61 -6.73 -9.62 -11.90
N ASP A 62 -5.89 -8.64 -11.57
CA ASP A 62 -4.66 -8.90 -10.79
C ASP A 62 -4.95 -9.52 -9.41
N ILE A 63 -6.07 -9.15 -8.78
CA ILE A 63 -6.50 -9.71 -7.48
C ILE A 63 -7.06 -11.12 -7.66
N ILE A 64 -7.75 -11.41 -8.76
CA ILE A 64 -8.20 -12.76 -9.12
C ILE A 64 -6.99 -13.67 -9.39
N ASP A 65 -5.98 -13.19 -10.13
CA ASP A 65 -4.73 -13.90 -10.37
C ASP A 65 -4.01 -14.22 -9.05
N ALA A 66 -3.90 -13.23 -8.16
CA ALA A 66 -3.38 -13.45 -6.81
C ALA A 66 -4.20 -14.48 -6.01
N ALA A 67 -5.53 -14.47 -6.13
CA ALA A 67 -6.39 -15.43 -5.45
C ALA A 67 -6.21 -16.86 -5.95
N MET A 68 -6.00 -17.04 -7.27
CA MET A 68 -5.63 -18.33 -7.86
C MET A 68 -4.27 -18.80 -7.33
N TYR A 69 -3.27 -17.92 -7.34
CA TYR A 69 -1.93 -18.22 -6.83
C TYR A 69 -1.92 -18.60 -5.34
N TYR A 70 -2.79 -17.99 -4.53
CA TYR A 70 -2.93 -18.28 -3.09
C TYR A 70 -3.88 -19.43 -2.76
N ASP A 71 -4.40 -20.17 -3.75
CA ASP A 71 -5.38 -21.26 -3.55
C ASP A 71 -6.64 -20.80 -2.76
N ILE A 72 -7.10 -19.56 -3.02
CA ILE A 72 -8.31 -18.99 -2.40
C ILE A 72 -9.55 -19.35 -3.22
N ILE A 73 -9.45 -19.30 -4.54
CA ILE A 73 -10.52 -19.68 -5.46
C ILE A 73 -10.51 -21.20 -5.65
N LYS A 74 -11.68 -21.85 -5.56
CA LYS A 74 -11.81 -23.30 -5.69
C LYS A 74 -13.02 -23.72 -6.51
N GLY A 75 -12.93 -24.87 -7.17
CA GLY A 75 -14.07 -25.54 -7.80
C GLY A 75 -14.63 -24.74 -8.99
N LYS A 76 -15.95 -24.50 -9.03
CA LYS A 76 -16.57 -23.81 -10.19
C LYS A 76 -16.06 -22.37 -10.40
N ASN A 77 -15.65 -21.71 -9.33
CA ASN A 77 -15.10 -20.35 -9.43
C ASN A 77 -13.67 -20.37 -10.00
N GLU A 78 -12.95 -21.49 -9.90
CA GLU A 78 -11.59 -21.66 -10.43
C GLU A 78 -11.60 -21.65 -11.95
N CYS A 79 -12.44 -22.49 -12.59
CA CYS A 79 -12.59 -22.48 -14.04
C CYS A 79 -13.07 -21.13 -14.58
N LEU A 80 -13.90 -20.40 -13.81
CA LEU A 80 -14.35 -19.06 -14.18
C LEU A 80 -13.21 -18.04 -14.09
N ALA A 81 -12.41 -18.11 -13.03
CA ALA A 81 -11.24 -17.26 -12.84
C ALA A 81 -10.23 -17.47 -13.97
N GLU A 82 -9.90 -18.74 -14.29
CA GLU A 82 -9.02 -19.10 -15.40
C GLU A 82 -9.52 -18.52 -16.73
N ASP A 83 -10.81 -18.69 -17.04
CA ASP A 83 -11.41 -18.15 -18.28
C ASP A 83 -11.31 -16.61 -18.36
N PHE A 84 -11.55 -15.91 -17.25
CA PHE A 84 -11.38 -14.46 -17.21
C PHE A 84 -9.93 -14.02 -17.35
N LEU A 85 -9.00 -14.72 -16.69
CA LEU A 85 -7.58 -14.40 -16.75
C LEU A 85 -7.01 -14.65 -18.15
N ASP A 86 -7.29 -15.81 -18.74
CA ASP A 86 -6.82 -16.19 -20.08
C ASP A 86 -7.28 -15.21 -21.17
N LYS A 87 -8.50 -14.69 -21.05
CA LYS A 87 -9.07 -13.77 -22.04
C LYS A 87 -8.65 -12.33 -21.84
N TRP A 88 -8.56 -11.87 -20.59
CA TRP A 88 -8.57 -10.44 -20.27
C TRP A 88 -7.37 -9.95 -19.46
N HIS A 89 -6.58 -10.84 -18.83
CA HIS A 89 -5.43 -10.41 -18.04
C HIS A 89 -4.37 -9.73 -18.92
N GLY A 90 -3.86 -8.58 -18.47
CA GLY A 90 -2.92 -7.76 -19.25
C GLY A 90 -3.53 -6.98 -20.43
N THR A 91 -4.83 -7.11 -20.69
CA THR A 91 -5.53 -6.32 -21.73
C THR A 91 -5.98 -4.95 -21.20
N CYS A 92 -6.30 -4.03 -22.11
CA CYS A 92 -6.78 -2.69 -21.76
C CYS A 92 -8.25 -2.73 -21.34
N GLU A 93 -8.66 -1.96 -20.34
CA GLU A 93 -10.02 -2.04 -19.77
C GLU A 93 -11.14 -1.70 -20.78
N GLU A 94 -10.85 -0.84 -21.75
CA GLU A 94 -11.77 -0.45 -22.83
C GLU A 94 -12.09 -1.61 -23.79
N GLN A 95 -11.27 -2.66 -23.81
CA GLN A 95 -11.45 -3.82 -24.68
C GLN A 95 -12.32 -4.91 -24.03
N ILE A 96 -12.54 -4.83 -22.71
CA ILE A 96 -13.30 -5.83 -21.96
C ILE A 96 -14.80 -5.50 -22.09
N PRO A 97 -15.64 -6.41 -22.61
CA PRO A 97 -17.09 -6.18 -22.71
C PRO A 97 -17.75 -6.02 -21.34
N ASP A 98 -18.79 -5.17 -21.23
CA ASP A 98 -19.48 -4.89 -19.96
C ASP A 98 -20.03 -6.14 -19.25
N LYS A 99 -20.46 -7.14 -20.03
CA LYS A 99 -20.91 -8.43 -19.50
C LYS A 99 -19.78 -9.16 -18.76
N GLU A 100 -18.57 -9.14 -19.32
CA GLU A 100 -17.38 -9.75 -18.72
C GLU A 100 -16.94 -8.95 -17.50
N LYS A 101 -16.92 -7.61 -17.58
CA LYS A 101 -16.64 -6.72 -16.44
C LYS A 101 -17.53 -7.02 -15.23
N SER A 102 -18.81 -7.26 -15.48
CA SER A 102 -19.78 -7.60 -14.43
C SER A 102 -19.44 -8.93 -13.75
N GLY A 103 -19.08 -9.96 -14.52
CA GLY A 103 -18.66 -11.26 -13.99
C GLY A 103 -17.35 -11.19 -13.21
N ILE A 104 -16.36 -10.45 -13.74
CA ILE A 104 -15.09 -10.20 -13.07
C ILE A 104 -15.31 -9.47 -11.74
N THR A 105 -16.15 -8.43 -11.73
CA THR A 105 -16.47 -7.66 -10.50
C THR A 105 -17.17 -8.52 -9.46
N GLN A 106 -18.08 -9.42 -9.88
CA GLN A 106 -18.74 -10.33 -8.98
C GLN A 106 -17.72 -11.26 -8.29
N LEU A 107 -16.89 -11.95 -9.08
CA LEU A 107 -15.87 -12.86 -8.55
C LEU A 107 -14.88 -12.10 -7.64
N TYR A 108 -14.39 -10.94 -8.08
CA TYR A 108 -13.54 -10.05 -7.28
C TYR A 108 -14.17 -9.71 -5.92
N SER A 109 -15.47 -9.38 -5.90
CA SER A 109 -16.16 -8.98 -4.67
C SER A 109 -16.22 -10.08 -3.62
N GLU A 110 -16.27 -11.34 -4.08
CA GLU A 110 -16.28 -12.54 -3.22
C GLU A 110 -14.90 -12.79 -2.60
N ILE A 111 -13.81 -12.55 -3.34
CA ILE A 111 -12.45 -12.99 -2.96
C ILE A 111 -11.55 -11.88 -2.40
N LYS A 112 -11.82 -10.60 -2.71
CA LYS A 112 -10.89 -9.49 -2.42
C LYS A 112 -10.50 -9.41 -0.95
N ASN A 113 -11.38 -9.81 -0.03
CA ASN A 113 -11.11 -9.77 1.40
C ASN A 113 -10.07 -10.81 1.79
N ASP A 114 -10.25 -12.04 1.33
CA ASP A 114 -9.36 -13.15 1.65
C ASP A 114 -7.98 -12.94 1.05
N VAL A 115 -7.90 -12.42 -0.19
CA VAL A 115 -6.61 -12.08 -0.83
C VAL A 115 -5.86 -11.03 -0.01
N HIS A 116 -6.53 -9.93 0.35
CA HIS A 116 -5.88 -8.86 1.11
C HIS A 116 -5.51 -9.29 2.53
N LEU A 117 -6.32 -10.15 3.18
CA LEU A 117 -5.96 -10.76 4.47
C LEU A 117 -4.72 -11.64 4.33
N MET A 118 -4.61 -12.38 3.23
CA MET A 118 -3.45 -13.23 3.01
C MET A 118 -2.18 -12.43 2.74
N GLN A 119 -2.28 -11.37 1.93
CA GLN A 119 -1.20 -10.42 1.74
C GLN A 119 -0.76 -9.73 3.04
N MET A 120 -1.71 -9.41 3.93
CA MET A 120 -1.43 -8.89 5.27
C MET A 120 -0.71 -9.94 6.14
N GLY A 121 -1.13 -11.21 6.05
CA GLY A 121 -0.47 -12.34 6.72
C GLY A 121 1.00 -12.45 6.32
N PHE A 122 1.28 -12.50 5.01
CA PHE A 122 2.65 -12.53 4.49
C PHE A 122 3.50 -11.34 4.94
N ARG A 123 2.93 -10.14 4.93
CA ARG A 123 3.60 -8.92 5.41
C ARG A 123 3.95 -9.05 6.89
N ASN A 124 3.01 -9.48 7.72
CA ASN A 124 3.21 -9.60 9.16
C ASN A 124 4.25 -10.66 9.49
N GLU A 125 4.21 -11.81 8.82
CA GLU A 125 5.23 -12.85 8.94
C GLU A 125 6.62 -12.31 8.56
N ALA A 126 6.73 -11.63 7.42
CA ALA A 126 8.00 -11.03 6.98
C ALA A 126 8.53 -9.95 7.95
N LEU A 127 7.65 -9.19 8.61
CA LEU A 127 8.02 -8.19 9.62
C LEU A 127 8.55 -8.87 10.90
N LEU A 128 7.88 -9.93 11.36
CA LEU A 128 8.30 -10.73 12.50
C LEU A 128 9.66 -11.40 12.23
N ASP A 129 9.84 -11.99 11.05
CA ASP A 129 11.12 -12.56 10.57
C ASP A 129 12.26 -11.53 10.61
N ALA A 130 11.94 -10.26 10.35
CA ALA A 130 12.90 -9.15 10.38
C ALA A 130 13.13 -8.57 11.80
N GLY A 131 12.52 -9.16 12.82
CA GLY A 131 12.66 -8.76 14.23
C GLY A 131 11.78 -7.59 14.65
N ILE A 132 10.74 -7.24 13.89
CA ILE A 132 9.76 -6.22 14.28
C ILE A 132 8.74 -6.86 15.23
N PRO A 133 8.59 -6.37 16.48
CA PRO A 133 7.63 -6.97 17.43
C PRO A 133 6.17 -6.81 17.00
N GLU A 134 5.33 -7.74 17.42
CA GLU A 134 3.91 -7.83 17.05
C GLU A 134 3.12 -6.53 17.33
N GLN A 135 3.43 -5.85 18.44
CA GLN A 135 2.80 -4.58 18.82
C GLN A 135 3.00 -3.42 17.81
N TYR A 136 3.93 -3.56 16.86
CA TYR A 136 4.16 -2.58 15.79
C TYR A 136 3.51 -2.97 14.47
N LEU A 137 2.87 -4.15 14.39
CA LEU A 137 2.20 -4.59 13.17
C LEU A 137 0.95 -3.74 12.91
N PRO A 138 0.87 -3.05 11.77
CA PRO A 138 -0.23 -2.16 11.46
C PRO A 138 -1.45 -2.96 10.96
N GLY A 139 -2.60 -2.29 10.93
CA GLY A 139 -3.78 -2.80 10.22
C GLY A 139 -3.60 -2.79 8.69
N MET A 140 -4.72 -2.87 8.00
CA MET A 140 -4.80 -2.70 6.55
C MET A 140 -5.98 -1.81 6.17
N ARG A 141 -6.00 -1.31 4.91
CA ARG A 141 -7.12 -0.54 4.35
C ARG A 141 -7.47 0.73 5.13
N VAL A 142 -6.47 1.49 5.53
CA VAL A 142 -6.68 2.84 6.06
C VAL A 142 -6.82 3.80 4.88
N PRO A 143 -7.99 4.42 4.65
CA PRO A 143 -8.17 5.33 3.52
C PRO A 143 -7.36 6.61 3.69
N PHE A 144 -6.79 7.11 2.60
CA PHE A 144 -6.13 8.40 2.59
C PHE A 144 -7.15 9.52 2.84
N ARG A 145 -6.87 10.33 3.86
CA ARG A 145 -7.67 11.48 4.28
C ARG A 145 -6.75 12.59 4.78
N HIS A 146 -7.16 13.85 4.63
CA HIS A 146 -6.43 14.94 5.25
C HIS A 146 -6.43 14.83 6.79
N ASP A 147 -5.33 15.27 7.42
CA ASP A 147 -5.22 15.48 8.86
C ASP A 147 -4.52 16.82 9.12
N LYS A 148 -5.03 17.62 10.06
CA LYS A 148 -4.50 18.95 10.41
C LYS A 148 -3.05 18.92 10.89
N ASN A 149 -2.57 17.75 11.31
CA ASN A 149 -1.20 17.54 11.78
C ASN A 149 -0.32 16.82 10.76
N LEU A 150 -0.81 16.60 9.54
CA LEU A 150 -0.05 16.00 8.46
C LEU A 150 1.02 16.96 7.96
N LYS A 151 2.29 16.65 8.25
CA LYS A 151 3.44 17.50 7.87
C LYS A 151 4.08 17.00 6.57
N LEU A 152 4.16 15.69 6.40
CA LEU A 152 4.81 15.05 5.27
C LEU A 152 4.02 13.83 4.79
N ILE A 153 3.84 13.76 3.48
CA ILE A 153 3.30 12.60 2.78
C ILE A 153 4.43 11.96 1.97
N LEU A 154 4.55 10.65 2.10
CA LEU A 154 5.52 9.80 1.42
C LEU A 154 4.81 8.82 0.48
N PRO A 155 4.49 9.23 -0.76
CA PRO A 155 4.07 8.28 -1.78
C PRO A 155 5.17 7.24 -1.99
N ILE A 156 4.79 5.95 -2.00
CA ILE A 156 5.74 4.87 -2.30
C ILE A 156 6.07 4.86 -3.80
N GLU A 157 5.16 5.32 -4.66
CA GLU A 157 5.28 5.36 -6.12
C GLU A 157 4.87 6.73 -6.71
N GLU A 158 5.28 6.99 -7.96
CA GLU A 158 5.00 8.24 -8.67
C GLU A 158 3.52 8.43 -9.00
N ASN A 159 2.82 7.39 -9.46
CA ASN A 159 1.37 7.43 -9.69
C ASN A 159 0.60 7.81 -8.42
N ILE A 160 1.00 7.29 -7.26
CA ILE A 160 0.39 7.66 -5.98
C ILE A 160 0.62 9.13 -5.64
N ALA A 161 1.79 9.68 -5.99
CA ALA A 161 2.07 11.11 -5.83
C ALA A 161 1.13 11.97 -6.71
N HIS A 162 0.81 11.50 -7.92
CA HIS A 162 -0.16 12.15 -8.79
C HIS A 162 -1.58 12.13 -8.20
N ASP A 163 -2.03 11.00 -7.65
CA ASP A 163 -3.34 10.88 -6.99
C ASP A 163 -3.48 11.86 -5.83
N ILE A 164 -2.45 11.94 -4.97
CA ILE A 164 -2.40 12.88 -3.85
C ILE A 164 -2.45 14.32 -4.37
N GLY A 165 -1.69 14.63 -5.41
CA GLY A 165 -1.74 15.94 -6.05
C GLY A 165 -3.14 16.29 -6.58
N GLY A 166 -3.83 15.32 -7.18
CA GLY A 166 -5.23 15.45 -7.59
C GLY A 166 -6.17 15.75 -6.44
N TYR A 167 -6.04 15.02 -5.32
CA TYR A 167 -6.84 15.21 -4.11
C TYR A 167 -6.73 16.63 -3.53
N TYR A 168 -5.51 17.18 -3.47
CA TYR A 168 -5.29 18.53 -2.92
C TYR A 168 -5.64 19.66 -3.88
N LYS A 169 -5.66 19.44 -5.20
CA LYS A 169 -6.12 20.47 -6.16
C LYS A 169 -7.55 20.94 -5.89
N THR A 170 -8.38 20.06 -5.33
CA THR A 170 -9.78 20.34 -5.00
C THR A 170 -9.99 20.74 -3.53
N SER A 171 -8.93 20.79 -2.72
CA SER A 171 -9.00 21.15 -1.31
C SER A 171 -8.60 22.61 -1.09
N GLU A 172 -9.29 23.30 -0.18
CA GLU A 172 -8.90 24.63 0.30
C GLU A 172 -7.84 24.56 1.41
N GLU A 173 -7.43 23.35 1.81
CA GLU A 173 -6.50 23.12 2.92
C GLU A 173 -5.03 23.31 2.51
N GLU A 174 -4.21 23.71 3.47
CA GLU A 174 -2.76 23.77 3.30
C GLU A 174 -2.19 22.39 2.94
N GLN A 175 -1.47 22.31 1.82
CA GLN A 175 -0.92 21.06 1.33
C GLN A 175 0.32 20.65 2.14
N PRO A 176 0.34 19.44 2.74
CA PRO A 176 1.56 18.91 3.35
C PRO A 176 2.67 18.75 2.33
N LEU A 177 3.93 18.80 2.80
CA LEU A 177 5.05 18.48 1.93
C LEU A 177 4.87 17.06 1.39
N THR A 178 5.05 16.86 0.08
CA THR A 178 4.96 15.54 -0.55
C THR A 178 6.30 15.17 -1.18
N LYS A 179 6.86 14.01 -0.82
CA LYS A 179 8.14 13.50 -1.34
C LYS A 179 8.05 12.00 -1.59
N ILE A 180 8.31 11.56 -2.82
CA ILE A 180 8.34 10.13 -3.14
C ILE A 180 9.44 9.45 -2.34
N TYR A 181 9.12 8.35 -1.66
CA TYR A 181 10.04 7.69 -0.74
C TYR A 181 11.34 7.25 -1.43
N GLY A 182 11.25 6.67 -2.63
CA GLY A 182 12.43 6.23 -3.39
C GLY A 182 13.40 7.38 -3.70
N GLN A 183 12.87 8.57 -4.00
CA GLN A 183 13.70 9.77 -4.24
C GLN A 183 14.39 10.25 -2.96
N LEU A 184 13.73 10.13 -1.80
CA LEU A 184 14.30 10.47 -0.49
C LEU A 184 15.55 9.63 -0.18
N VAL A 185 15.51 8.34 -0.51
CA VAL A 185 16.60 7.40 -0.20
C VAL A 185 17.54 7.17 -1.39
N GLY A 186 17.26 7.76 -2.55
CA GLY A 186 18.05 7.61 -3.77
C GLY A 186 18.01 6.19 -4.35
N ILE A 187 16.90 5.47 -4.19
CA ILE A 187 16.68 4.12 -4.70
C ILE A 187 15.36 4.08 -5.47
N LYS A 188 15.29 3.25 -6.52
CA LYS A 188 14.05 3.07 -7.28
C LYS A 188 12.91 2.59 -6.37
N PRO A 189 11.66 3.06 -6.60
CA PRO A 189 10.47 2.54 -5.94
C PRO A 189 10.34 1.02 -6.05
N LEU A 190 9.75 0.40 -5.02
CA LEU A 190 9.36 -1.01 -5.05
C LEU A 190 8.19 -1.20 -6.00
N LYS A 191 8.32 -2.15 -6.94
CA LYS A 191 7.21 -2.59 -7.78
C LYS A 191 6.09 -3.20 -6.93
N ASP A 192 4.86 -3.01 -7.38
CA ASP A 192 3.69 -3.72 -6.89
C ASP A 192 3.67 -5.14 -7.47
N GLU A 193 3.81 -6.17 -6.63
CA GLU A 193 3.86 -7.58 -7.03
C GLU A 193 2.83 -8.36 -6.22
N LEU A 194 1.66 -8.62 -6.80
CA LEU A 194 0.51 -9.19 -6.07
C LEU A 194 0.57 -10.71 -5.92
N THR A 195 1.30 -11.43 -6.78
CA THR A 195 1.43 -12.91 -6.82
C THR A 195 2.74 -13.44 -6.22
N GLY A 196 3.55 -12.59 -5.56
CA GLY A 196 4.85 -13.00 -5.02
C GLY A 196 4.83 -13.53 -3.58
N GLY A 197 3.66 -13.53 -2.93
CA GLY A 197 3.45 -14.07 -1.58
C GLY A 197 4.44 -13.56 -0.53
N LEU A 198 4.88 -14.48 0.34
CA LEU A 198 5.82 -14.20 1.43
C LEU A 198 7.19 -13.73 0.94
N GLU A 199 7.68 -14.22 -0.20
CA GLU A 199 9.00 -13.81 -0.71
C GLU A 199 8.99 -12.33 -1.10
N THR A 200 7.95 -11.87 -1.78
CA THR A 200 7.78 -10.46 -2.11
C THR A 200 7.58 -9.62 -0.85
N ALA A 201 6.81 -10.08 0.13
CA ALA A 201 6.70 -9.40 1.42
C ALA A 201 8.08 -9.23 2.10
N ARG A 202 8.91 -10.27 2.13
CA ARG A 202 10.29 -10.21 2.65
C ARG A 202 11.17 -9.22 1.87
N LYS A 203 11.04 -9.14 0.54
CA LYS A 203 11.76 -8.15 -0.28
C LYS A 203 11.36 -6.72 0.13
N GLN A 204 10.08 -6.46 0.33
CA GLN A 204 9.58 -5.14 0.75
C GLN A 204 10.07 -4.77 2.16
N VAL A 205 9.98 -5.69 3.12
CA VAL A 205 10.50 -5.47 4.49
C VAL A 205 12.00 -5.19 4.44
N LYS A 206 12.77 -6.02 3.73
CA LYS A 206 14.22 -5.83 3.57
C LYS A 206 14.57 -4.49 2.94
N TYR A 207 13.79 -4.01 1.99
CA TYR A 207 13.96 -2.69 1.39
C TYR A 207 13.86 -1.59 2.46
N PHE A 208 12.75 -1.49 3.19
CA PHE A 208 12.58 -0.46 4.22
C PHE A 208 13.58 -0.60 5.37
N MET A 209 13.90 -1.82 5.79
CA MET A 209 14.90 -2.07 6.83
C MET A 209 16.29 -1.57 6.43
N LYS A 210 16.68 -1.71 5.16
CA LYS A 210 17.97 -1.23 4.65
C LYS A 210 18.03 0.28 4.45
N THR A 211 16.90 0.91 4.16
CA THR A 211 16.85 2.35 3.81
C THR A 211 16.44 3.24 4.96
N ARG A 212 15.99 2.68 6.09
CA ARG A 212 15.44 3.42 7.24
C ARG A 212 16.37 4.48 7.82
N GLU A 213 17.69 4.23 7.91
CA GLU A 213 18.63 5.20 8.50
C GLU A 213 18.76 6.44 7.63
N LYS A 214 19.01 6.26 6.33
CA LYS A 214 19.07 7.36 5.37
C LYS A 214 17.75 8.11 5.28
N ALA A 215 16.63 7.38 5.22
CA ALA A 215 15.30 7.99 5.24
C ALA A 215 15.07 8.81 6.51
N ALA A 216 15.44 8.29 7.68
CA ALA A 216 15.30 8.98 8.95
C ALA A 216 16.05 10.31 8.97
N GLU A 217 17.29 10.35 8.48
CA GLU A 217 18.08 11.58 8.39
C GLU A 217 17.39 12.64 7.52
N GLU A 218 16.91 12.25 6.33
CA GLU A 218 16.21 13.16 5.43
C GLU A 218 14.86 13.62 6.01
N LEU A 219 14.11 12.72 6.64
CA LEU A 219 12.86 13.04 7.33
C LEU A 219 13.07 14.07 8.43
N ILE A 220 14.12 13.93 9.23
CA ILE A 220 14.45 14.89 10.29
C ILE A 220 14.74 16.27 9.68
N LYS A 221 15.43 16.37 8.55
CA LYS A 221 15.69 17.65 7.86
C LYS A 221 14.38 18.29 7.39
N LEU A 222 13.48 17.50 6.81
CA LEU A 222 12.20 17.98 6.28
C LEU A 222 11.23 18.42 7.37
N VAL A 223 11.22 17.77 8.52
CA VAL A 223 10.31 18.10 9.64
C VAL A 223 10.83 19.28 10.48
N LYS A 224 12.15 19.53 10.50
CA LYS A 224 12.74 20.71 11.16
C LYS A 224 12.42 22.04 10.48
N ASN A 225 12.15 22.01 9.18
CA ASN A 225 11.82 23.18 8.37
C ASN A 225 10.31 23.43 8.32
#